data_AF-A0A438H6Z8-F1
#
_entry.id   AF-A0A438H6Z8-F1
#
_cell.length_a   1.000
_cell.length_b   1.000
_cell.length_c   1.000
_cell.angle_alpha   90.00
_cell.angle_beta   90.00
_cell.angle_gamma   90.00
#
_symmetry.space_group_name_H-M   'P 1'
#
loop_
_entity.id
_entity.type
_entity.pdbx_description
1 polymer ?
#
loop_
_entity_poly.entity_id
_entity_poly.type
_entity_poly.pdbx_seq_one_letter_code
_entity_poly.pdbx_strand_id
1 'polypeptide(L)'
;MKKWTDKKRCHTEYKVEDMVLAKLLPQQFKSVRPMHKGLVRRYEGPFPILGKVGKAPTTVVTSYDKEVEHIITDRVIKRGVSPTTEFLVKWKGLTESEASWEPVDALWQFQEQIEQFRAEGATRTSAA
;
A
#
# COMPACT_ATOMS: atom_id res chain seq x y z
N MET A 1 2.19 -9.99 27.99
CA MET A 1 3.56 -10.22 27.48
C MET A 1 4.17 -9.00 26.78
N LYS A 2 3.41 -8.21 25.99
CA LYS A 2 3.91 -7.06 25.22
C LYS A 2 4.65 -5.97 26.02
N LYS A 3 4.22 -5.69 27.27
CA LYS A 3 4.83 -4.68 28.16
C LYS A 3 6.33 -4.86 28.46
N TRP A 4 6.80 -6.11 28.46
CA TRP A 4 8.22 -6.42 28.73
C TRP A 4 9.06 -6.42 27.45
N THR A 5 8.50 -6.88 26.33
CA THR A 5 9.18 -6.97 25.03
C THR A 5 9.47 -5.60 24.43
N ASP A 6 8.54 -4.65 24.58
CA ASP A 6 8.65 -3.31 23.99
C ASP A 6 9.41 -2.32 24.88
N LYS A 7 9.80 -2.70 26.10
CA LYS A 7 10.41 -1.80 27.10
C LYS A 7 11.68 -1.09 26.62
N LYS A 8 12.42 -1.68 25.67
CA LYS A 8 13.63 -1.10 25.05
C LYS A 8 13.41 -0.59 23.62
N ARG A 9 12.19 -0.65 23.08
CA ARG A 9 11.87 -0.11 21.76
C ARG A 9 11.63 1.39 21.91
N CYS A 10 12.45 2.20 21.25
CA CYS A 10 12.20 3.63 21.12
C CYS A 10 11.44 3.86 19.82
N HIS A 11 10.33 4.61 19.88
CA HIS A 11 9.68 5.09 18.67
C HIS A 11 10.64 6.06 17.98
N THR A 12 11.01 5.76 16.74
CA THR A 12 11.88 6.62 15.93
C THR A 12 11.11 7.01 14.69
N GLU A 13 10.94 8.31 14.49
CA GLU A 13 10.39 8.87 13.26
C GLU A 13 11.50 9.44 12.42
N TYR A 14 11.44 9.18 11.11
CA TYR A 14 12.38 9.72 10.15
C TYR A 14 11.74 10.88 9.37
N LYS A 15 12.59 11.80 8.91
CA LYS A 15 12.24 12.94 8.07
C LYS A 15 12.58 12.65 6.61
N VAL A 16 11.94 13.39 5.71
CA VAL A 16 12.33 13.40 4.29
C VAL A 16 13.77 13.93 4.21
N GLU A 17 14.58 13.37 3.31
CA GLU A 17 16.04 13.56 3.17
C GLU A 17 16.93 12.86 4.20
N ASP A 18 16.37 12.19 5.22
CA ASP A 18 17.21 11.38 6.13
C ASP A 18 17.83 10.20 5.36
N MET A 19 19.13 9.99 5.57
CA MET A 19 19.87 8.86 4.98
C MET A 19 19.75 7.63 5.87
N VAL A 20 19.03 6.61 5.39
CA VAL A 20 18.73 5.40 6.16
C VAL A 20 19.29 4.14 5.53
N LEU A 21 19.56 3.15 6.39
CA LEU A 21 19.97 1.82 5.98
C LEU A 21 18.75 0.88 5.93
N ALA A 22 18.50 0.30 4.76
CA ALA A 22 17.41 -0.66 4.58
C ALA A 22 17.83 -2.02 5.17
N LYS A 23 17.05 -2.53 6.11
CA LYS A 23 17.32 -3.84 6.72
C LYS A 23 16.99 -4.95 5.73
N LEU A 24 17.99 -5.76 5.40
CA LEU A 24 17.78 -6.93 4.55
C LEU A 24 17.24 -8.10 5.37
N LEU A 25 16.30 -8.84 4.77
CA LEU A 25 15.86 -10.15 5.24
C LEU A 25 16.46 -11.21 4.32
N PRO A 26 17.56 -11.87 4.69
CA PRO A 26 18.26 -12.82 3.82
C PRO A 26 17.38 -13.93 3.27
N GLN A 27 16.29 -14.29 3.97
CA GLN A 27 15.34 -15.30 3.51
C GLN A 27 14.55 -14.88 2.26
N GLN A 28 14.31 -13.59 2.06
CA GLN A 28 13.53 -13.07 0.93
C GLN A 28 14.34 -13.04 -0.37
N PHE A 29 15.67 -12.87 -0.26
CA PHE A 29 16.56 -12.76 -1.41
C PHE A 29 17.08 -14.14 -1.83
N LYS A 30 16.55 -14.68 -2.92
CA LYS A 30 16.89 -16.04 -3.40
C LYS A 30 18.40 -16.23 -3.63
N SER A 31 19.09 -15.18 -4.06
CA SER A 31 20.54 -15.17 -4.37
C SER A 31 21.44 -15.33 -3.14
N VAL A 32 21.02 -14.84 -1.96
CA VAL A 32 21.84 -14.88 -0.73
C VAL A 32 21.50 -16.06 0.18
N ARG A 33 20.48 -16.86 -0.14
CA ARG A 33 20.13 -18.07 0.62
C ARG A 33 21.24 -19.12 0.71
N PRO A 34 22.06 -19.36 -0.34
CA PRO A 34 23.17 -20.31 -0.25
C PRO A 34 24.33 -19.83 0.64
N MET A 35 24.38 -18.54 1.00
CA MET A 35 25.44 -17.97 1.81
C MET A 35 25.17 -18.13 3.30
N HIS A 36 26.23 -18.37 4.08
CA HIS A 36 26.13 -18.40 5.54
C HIS A 36 25.72 -17.02 6.07
N LYS A 37 24.79 -16.97 7.03
CA LYS A 37 24.16 -15.74 7.56
C LYS A 37 25.17 -14.69 8.08
N GLY A 38 26.34 -15.14 8.53
CA GLY A 38 27.40 -14.24 9.00
C GLY A 38 28.14 -13.48 7.88
N LEU A 39 28.03 -13.96 6.64
CA LEU A 39 28.64 -13.35 5.45
C LEU A 39 27.66 -12.47 4.67
N VAL A 40 26.37 -12.55 4.99
CA VAL A 40 25.33 -11.74 4.34
C VAL A 40 25.26 -10.39 5.03
N ARG A 41 25.33 -9.32 4.24
CA ARG A 41 25.08 -7.95 4.72
C ARG A 41 23.70 -7.88 5.39
N ARG A 42 23.65 -7.31 6.58
CA ARG A 42 22.37 -7.12 7.32
C ARG A 42 21.61 -5.89 6.85
N TYR A 43 22.29 -4.93 6.24
CA TYR A 43 21.73 -3.66 5.79
C TYR A 43 22.32 -3.27 4.44
N GLU A 44 21.53 -2.55 3.63
CA GLU A 44 21.96 -1.91 2.37
C GLU A 44 21.69 -0.42 2.42
N GLY A 45 22.36 0.32 1.54
CA GLY A 45 22.29 1.78 1.48
C GLY A 45 23.43 2.45 2.24
N PRO A 46 23.50 3.78 2.19
CA PRO A 46 22.40 4.66 2.59
C PRO A 46 21.46 5.07 1.47
N PHE A 47 20.18 5.19 1.78
CA PHE A 47 19.13 5.69 0.88
C PHE A 47 18.47 6.93 1.48
N PRO A 48 18.25 7.99 0.68
CA PRO A 48 17.46 9.13 1.13
C PRO A 48 15.98 8.76 1.20
N ILE A 49 15.29 9.22 2.24
CA ILE A 49 13.83 9.14 2.31
C ILE A 49 13.25 10.21 1.38
N LEU A 50 12.67 9.79 0.26
CA LEU A 50 12.09 10.69 -0.75
C LEU A 50 10.75 11.31 -0.31
N GLY A 51 10.01 10.63 0.55
CA GLY A 51 8.68 11.05 0.97
C GLY A 51 8.03 10.06 1.92
N LYS A 52 6.98 10.51 2.63
CA LYS A 52 6.14 9.64 3.44
C LYS A 52 4.92 9.24 2.61
N VAL A 53 4.84 7.97 2.23
CA VAL A 53 3.61 7.39 1.70
C VAL A 53 2.80 6.88 2.89
N GLY A 54 1.47 6.96 2.82
CA GLY A 54 0.57 6.49 3.88
C GLY A 54 0.82 5.03 4.29
N LYS A 55 0.08 4.54 5.29
CA LYS A 55 0.29 3.19 5.81
C LYS A 55 -0.13 2.14 4.78
N ALA A 56 0.84 1.60 4.05
CA ALA A 56 0.63 0.49 3.13
C ALA A 56 0.19 -0.77 3.90
N PRO A 57 -0.78 -1.55 3.36
CA PRO A 57 -1.11 -2.85 3.91
C PRO A 57 0.10 -3.79 3.78
N THR A 58 0.40 -4.56 4.82
CA THR A 58 1.55 -5.50 4.84
C THR A 58 1.47 -6.58 3.75
N THR A 59 0.28 -6.85 3.22
CA THR A 59 -0.01 -7.90 2.25
C THR A 59 0.12 -7.45 0.79
N VAL A 60 0.15 -6.15 0.52
CA VAL A 60 0.01 -5.62 -0.84
C VAL A 60 1.38 -5.44 -1.48
N VAL A 61 1.52 -6.05 -2.66
CA VAL A 61 2.76 -6.08 -3.46
C VAL A 61 2.65 -5.13 -4.67
N THR A 62 1.47 -4.59 -4.94
CA THR A 62 1.18 -3.77 -6.12
C THR A 62 1.27 -2.28 -5.78
N SER A 63 2.13 -1.56 -6.51
CA SER A 63 2.14 -0.10 -6.60
C SER A 63 1.71 0.30 -8.01
N TYR A 64 0.86 1.32 -8.14
CA TYR A 64 0.51 1.88 -9.44
C TYR A 64 1.36 3.12 -9.71
N ASP A 65 1.97 3.16 -10.90
CA ASP A 65 2.66 4.36 -11.42
C ASP A 65 1.67 5.36 -12.06
N LYS A 66 0.39 4.96 -12.18
CA LYS A 66 -0.67 5.76 -12.78
C LYS A 66 -1.48 6.47 -11.69
N GLU A 67 -1.92 7.69 -11.98
CA GLU A 67 -2.83 8.44 -11.10
C GLU A 67 -4.30 8.08 -11.37
N VAL A 68 -5.09 7.96 -10.31
CA VAL A 68 -6.55 7.80 -10.39
C VAL A 68 -7.19 9.16 -10.67
N GLU A 69 -8.02 9.23 -11.71
CA GLU A 69 -8.83 10.42 -12.00
C GLU A 69 -10.11 10.41 -11.17
N HIS A 70 -10.89 9.33 -11.26
CA HIS A 70 -12.09 9.13 -10.44
C HIS A 70 -12.50 7.66 -10.36
N ILE A 71 -13.32 7.34 -9.35
CA ILE A 71 -13.95 6.03 -9.19
C ILE A 71 -15.36 6.13 -9.77
N ILE A 72 -15.66 5.27 -10.75
CA ILE A 72 -16.94 5.27 -11.46
C ILE A 72 -18.01 4.57 -10.63
N THR A 73 -17.68 3.37 -10.14
CA THR A 73 -18.62 2.49 -9.45
C THR A 73 -17.86 1.47 -8.61
N ASP A 74 -18.56 0.87 -7.66
CA ASP A 74 -18.07 -0.23 -6.84
C ASP A 74 -18.89 -1.50 -7.07
N ARG A 75 -18.27 -2.64 -6.81
CA ARG A 75 -18.96 -3.93 -6.78
C ARG A 75 -18.43 -4.79 -5.65
N VAL A 76 -19.31 -5.64 -5.12
CA VAL A 76 -18.93 -6.65 -4.14
C VAL A 76 -18.92 -8.00 -4.82
N ILE A 77 -17.75 -8.63 -4.86
CA ILE A 77 -17.59 -9.98 -5.39
C ILE A 77 -17.30 -10.97 -4.26
N LYS A 78 -17.80 -12.20 -4.39
CA LYS A 78 -17.48 -13.30 -3.47
C LYS A 78 -16.35 -14.13 -4.06
N ARG A 79 -15.11 -13.89 -3.62
CA ARG A 79 -13.94 -14.72 -3.95
C ARG A 79 -13.46 -15.43 -2.69
N GLY A 80 -13.97 -16.65 -2.47
CA GLY A 80 -13.59 -17.47 -1.32
C GLY A 80 -14.32 -17.08 -0.03
N VAL A 81 -13.60 -17.04 1.09
CA VAL A 81 -14.18 -16.99 2.44
C VAL A 81 -14.77 -15.61 2.77
N SER A 82 -14.18 -14.53 2.26
CA SER A 82 -14.62 -13.16 2.52
C SER A 82 -15.01 -12.45 1.23
N PRO A 83 -16.15 -11.72 1.21
CA PRO A 83 -16.47 -10.83 0.10
C PRO A 83 -15.40 -9.74 -0.02
N THR A 84 -15.02 -9.42 -1.26
CA THR A 84 -14.04 -8.38 -1.57
C THR A 84 -14.74 -7.29 -2.38
N THR A 85 -14.51 -6.04 -1.98
CA THR A 85 -14.98 -4.87 -2.74
C THR A 85 -13.96 -4.50 -3.80
N GLU A 86 -14.41 -4.34 -5.04
CA GLU A 86 -13.63 -3.84 -6.16
C GLU A 86 -14.23 -2.51 -6.64
N PHE A 87 -13.35 -1.61 -7.08
CA PHE A 87 -13.72 -0.32 -7.63
C PHE A 87 -13.36 -0.27 -9.11
N LEU A 88 -14.24 0.30 -9.92
CA LEU A 88 -13.94 0.63 -11.32
C LEU A 88 -13.24 1.97 -11.36
N VAL A 89 -11.96 1.95 -11.69
CA VAL A 89 -11.06 3.10 -11.64
C VAL A 89 -10.90 3.69 -13.03
N LYS A 90 -11.24 4.97 -13.20
CA LYS A 90 -10.80 5.75 -14.36
C LYS A 90 -9.42 6.33 -14.09
N TRP A 91 -8.47 5.99 -14.95
CA TRP A 91 -7.10 6.45 -14.87
C TRP A 91 -6.91 7.79 -15.58
N LYS A 92 -6.08 8.66 -15.01
CA LYS A 92 -5.80 9.98 -15.57
C LYS A 92 -5.09 9.86 -16.92
N GLY A 93 -5.58 10.60 -17.92
CA GLY A 93 -5.01 10.63 -19.27
C GLY A 93 -5.38 9.42 -20.13
N LEU A 94 -6.17 8.48 -19.61
CA LEU A 94 -6.73 7.37 -20.37
C LEU A 94 -8.23 7.58 -20.56
N THR A 95 -8.79 7.00 -21.63
CA THR A 95 -10.23 7.07 -21.86
C THR A 95 -10.98 6.14 -20.91
N GLU A 96 -12.28 6.36 -20.71
CA GLU A 96 -13.12 5.51 -19.85
C GLU A 96 -13.16 4.05 -20.30
N SER A 97 -12.89 3.78 -21.57
CA SER A 97 -12.79 2.41 -22.10
C SER A 97 -11.61 1.62 -21.53
N GLU A 98 -10.60 2.31 -20.99
CA GLU A 98 -9.43 1.71 -20.34
C GLU A 98 -9.57 1.63 -18.82
N ALA A 99 -10.74 1.94 -18.27
CA ALA A 99 -11.02 1.78 -16.85
C ALA A 99 -10.89 0.30 -16.43
N SER A 100 -10.28 0.06 -15.28
CA SER A 100 -10.03 -1.29 -14.76
C SER A 100 -10.68 -1.51 -13.39
N TRP A 101 -11.07 -2.76 -13.12
CA TRP A 101 -11.59 -3.17 -11.82
C TRP A 101 -10.43 -3.53 -10.90
N GLU A 102 -10.23 -2.73 -9.86
CA GLU A 102 -9.14 -2.93 -8.89
C GLU A 102 -9.70 -3.24 -7.49
N PRO A 103 -9.09 -4.18 -6.75
CA PRO A 103 -9.52 -4.47 -5.39
C PRO A 103 -9.15 -3.32 -4.44
N VAL A 104 -9.97 -3.12 -3.40
CA VAL A 104 -9.75 -2.05 -2.40
C VAL A 104 -8.35 -2.09 -1.77
N ASP A 105 -7.79 -3.29 -1.58
CA ASP A 105 -6.45 -3.46 -1.01
C ASP A 105 -5.35 -2.91 -1.93
N ALA A 106 -5.53 -2.98 -3.25
CA ALA A 106 -4.55 -2.47 -4.20
C ALA A 106 -4.60 -0.94 -4.31
N LEU A 107 -5.76 -0.33 -4.08
CA LEU A 107 -5.97 1.12 -4.13
C LEU A 107 -5.60 1.84 -2.82
N TRP A 108 -4.70 1.28 -2.02
CA TRP A 108 -4.26 1.88 -0.76
C TRP A 108 -3.58 3.25 -0.95
N GLN A 109 -3.02 3.53 -2.14
CA GLN A 109 -2.44 4.83 -2.50
C GLN A 109 -3.50 5.92 -2.74
N PHE A 110 -4.74 5.53 -3.02
CA PHE A 110 -5.82 6.41 -3.49
C PHE A 110 -7.00 6.45 -2.52
N GLN A 111 -6.72 6.45 -1.21
CA GLN A 111 -7.77 6.44 -0.18
C GLN A 111 -8.67 7.68 -0.24
N GLU A 112 -8.11 8.86 -0.53
CA GLU A 112 -8.87 10.11 -0.62
C GLU A 112 -9.96 10.03 -1.71
N GLN A 113 -9.63 9.46 -2.87
CA GLN A 113 -10.58 9.27 -3.97
C GLN A 113 -11.70 8.29 -3.59
N ILE A 114 -11.38 7.23 -2.82
CA ILE A 114 -12.37 6.28 -2.31
C ILE A 114 -13.31 6.96 -1.30
N GLU A 115 -12.77 7.76 -0.39
CA GLU A 115 -13.56 8.52 0.58
C GLU A 115 -14.49 9.52 -0.11
N GLN A 116 -13.99 10.23 -1.12
CA GLN A 116 -14.78 11.17 -1.91
C GLN A 116 -15.94 10.47 -2.62
N PHE A 117 -15.67 9.35 -3.32
CA PHE A 117 -16.71 8.55 -3.98
C PHE A 117 -17.80 8.09 -3.01
N ARG A 118 -17.41 7.61 -1.82
CA ARG A 118 -18.36 7.17 -0.79
C ARG A 118 -19.19 8.33 -0.23
N ALA A 119 -18.59 9.50 -0.03
CA ALA A 119 -19.29 10.70 0.44
C ALA A 119 -20.33 11.17 -0.58
N GLU A 120 -19.98 11.17 -1.88
CA GLU A 120 -20.90 11.52 -2.97
C GLU A 120 -22.06 10.52 -3.06
N GLY A 121 -21.80 9.21 -2.94
CA GLY A 121 -22.85 8.18 -2.90
C GLY A 121 -23.83 8.34 -1.73
N ALA A 122 -23.33 8.73 -0.55
CA ALA A 122 -24.17 8.97 0.63
C ALA A 122 -25.16 10.12 0.41
N THR A 123 -24.71 11.25 -0.16
CA THR A 123 -25.59 12.40 -0.45
C THR A 123 -26.70 12.07 -1.43
N ARG A 124 -26.44 11.20 -2.42
CA ARG A 124 -27.45 10.75 -3.39
C ARG A 124 -28.50 9.83 -2.77
N THR A 125 -28.16 9.10 -1.72
CA THR A 125 -29.07 8.14 -1.06
C THR A 125 -29.97 8.84 -0.03
N SER A 126 -29.52 9.91 0.61
CA SER A 126 -30.32 10.71 1.56
C SER A 126 -31.37 11.63 0.92
N ALA A 127 -31.35 11.78 -0.41
CA ALA A 127 -32.29 12.61 -1.16
C ALA A 127 -33.47 11.83 -1.77
N ALA A 128 -33.65 10.56 -1.41
CA ALA A 128 -34.72 9.67 -1.88
C ALA A 128 -35.81 9.46 -0.83
#